data_AF-A0A6J2VWR7-F1
#
_entry.id   AF-A0A6J2VWR7-F1
#
_cell.length_a   1.000
_cell.length_b   1.000
_cell.length_c   1.000
_cell.angle_alpha   90.00
_cell.angle_beta   90.00
_cell.angle_gamma   90.00
#
_symmetry.space_group_name_H-M   'P 1'
#
loop_
_entity.id
_entity.type
_entity.pdbx_description
1 polymer ?
#
loop_
_entity_poly.entity_id
_entity_poly.type
_entity_poly.pdbx_seq_one_letter_code
_entity_poly.pdbx_strand_id
1 'polypeptide(L)'
;MIEVVASIARGPVFLAGEVLECLITFTNPMSHLSTSASSEMLAWASAQIHCQFHASESRVALPAQGNKQDVQAESDTVLIPSRGERGQCMLDTPPKILFCDLRLDPGESKTYSYSEVVPTDGPPSFRGQSVKYVYKVTIGCQRVNSPIKLLRVPFRVLVLHGMPEPPFPQDEEVAPSNPFLEEEEGGRKDTRTLERALDMLMITTSRRVPHLFNITNTRGKVAKFCIFKTVYRLGEDIIGTFTFSEGDIPCLQYSVSLQSEEEVHEQYQRRPGQAVSVTGHGRHLESCLHTASSHFSLPVPLNVTPGFSTDIVALRWRLHFEFVTAREPVEPPTVLQNQSEVTVWMGAENVDVDTFSWNLPIKVLPTNPALASYVSQFTGTNSINI
;
A
#
# COMPACT_ATOMS: atom_id res chain seq x y z
N MET A 1 7.21 -1.53 -38.08
CA MET A 1 7.16 -1.07 -36.67
C MET A 1 6.15 -1.95 -35.96
N ILE A 2 6.55 -2.66 -34.91
CA ILE A 2 5.65 -3.58 -34.20
C ILE A 2 5.12 -2.88 -32.96
N GLU A 3 3.82 -2.99 -32.70
CA GLU A 3 3.22 -2.56 -31.45
C GLU A 3 3.26 -3.72 -30.45
N VAL A 4 3.77 -3.48 -29.24
CA VAL A 4 3.76 -4.44 -28.13
C VAL A 4 2.87 -3.89 -27.04
N VAL A 5 1.85 -4.65 -26.66
CA VAL A 5 0.91 -4.32 -25.59
C VAL A 5 0.98 -5.41 -24.53
N ALA A 6 1.19 -5.02 -23.28
CA ALA A 6 1.16 -5.94 -22.14
C ALA A 6 0.04 -5.51 -21.19
N SER A 7 -0.82 -6.45 -20.80
CA SER A 7 -1.96 -6.23 -19.91
C SER A 7 -2.04 -7.27 -18.79
N ILE A 8 -2.45 -6.84 -17.61
CA ILE A 8 -2.66 -7.68 -16.42
C ILE A 8 -4.17 -7.79 -16.19
N ALA A 9 -4.75 -8.96 -16.42
CA ALA A 9 -6.21 -9.13 -16.52
C ALA A 9 -6.97 -8.88 -15.21
N ARG A 10 -6.39 -9.25 -14.06
CA ARG A 10 -7.06 -9.19 -12.75
C ARG A 10 -6.89 -7.87 -11.98
N GLY A 11 -6.21 -6.89 -12.60
CA GLY A 11 -5.81 -5.64 -11.98
C GLY A 11 -4.35 -5.64 -11.52
N PRO A 12 -3.80 -4.46 -11.18
CA PRO A 12 -2.37 -4.25 -10.98
C PRO A 12 -1.93 -4.42 -9.51
N VAL A 13 -2.71 -5.08 -8.66
CA VAL A 13 -2.36 -5.28 -7.24
C VAL A 13 -2.36 -6.76 -6.92
N PHE A 14 -1.31 -7.22 -6.24
CA PHE A 14 -1.09 -8.62 -5.91
C PHE A 14 -0.59 -8.76 -4.47
N LEU A 15 -0.88 -9.89 -3.84
CA LEU A 15 -0.16 -10.30 -2.64
C LEU A 15 1.16 -10.99 -3.02
N ALA A 16 2.19 -10.82 -2.20
CA ALA A 16 3.40 -11.61 -2.28
C ALA A 16 3.07 -13.12 -2.20
N GLY A 17 3.61 -13.92 -3.14
CA GLY A 17 3.32 -15.34 -3.30
C GLY A 17 2.13 -15.66 -4.22
N GLU A 18 1.40 -14.65 -4.70
CA GLU A 18 0.33 -14.81 -5.68
C GLU A 18 0.91 -14.94 -7.10
N VAL A 19 0.25 -15.69 -7.98
CA VAL A 19 0.61 -15.76 -9.40
C VAL A 19 0.10 -14.51 -10.14
N LEU A 20 1.05 -13.83 -10.80
CA LEU A 20 0.79 -12.75 -11.75
C LEU A 20 0.72 -13.32 -13.16
N GLU A 21 -0.43 -13.13 -13.80
CA GLU A 21 -0.61 -13.40 -15.23
C GLU A 21 -0.65 -12.10 -16.03
N CYS A 22 0.18 -12.02 -17.07
CA CYS A 22 0.25 -10.89 -17.99
C CYS A 22 0.14 -11.39 -19.43
N LEU A 23 -0.84 -10.85 -20.16
CA LEU A 23 -1.02 -11.11 -21.58
C LEU A 23 -0.20 -10.11 -22.38
N ILE A 24 0.65 -10.61 -23.27
CA ILE A 24 1.58 -9.82 -24.06
C ILE A 24 1.26 -10.04 -25.53
N THR A 25 0.74 -9.02 -26.19
CA THR A 25 0.34 -9.04 -27.59
C THR A 25 1.35 -8.27 -28.43
N PHE A 26 1.86 -8.91 -29.48
CA PHE A 26 2.69 -8.30 -30.50
C PHE A 26 1.87 -8.15 -31.78
N THR A 27 1.76 -6.94 -32.30
CA THR A 27 0.93 -6.62 -33.47
C THR A 27 1.77 -5.93 -34.53
N ASN A 28 1.72 -6.41 -35.76
CA ASN A 28 2.22 -5.66 -36.92
C ASN A 28 1.03 -4.87 -37.51
N PRO A 29 0.91 -3.55 -37.28
CA PRO A 29 -0.24 -2.78 -37.74
C PRO A 29 -0.30 -2.71 -39.27
N MET A 30 -1.49 -2.91 -39.83
CA MET A 30 -1.71 -2.80 -41.27
C MET A 30 -1.87 -1.33 -41.69
N SER A 31 -0.97 -0.84 -42.55
CA SER A 31 -1.14 0.44 -43.26
C SER A 31 -1.74 0.24 -44.66
N HIS A 32 -2.37 1.27 -45.24
CA HIS A 32 -2.90 1.24 -46.61
C HIS A 32 -1.84 0.97 -47.70
N LEU A 33 -0.54 1.07 -47.39
CA LEU A 33 0.57 0.83 -48.30
C LEU A 33 1.22 -0.55 -48.10
N SER A 34 0.68 -1.38 -47.19
CA SER A 34 1.34 -2.63 -46.77
C SER A 34 1.16 -3.74 -47.80
N THR A 35 2.25 -4.46 -48.08
CA THR A 35 2.27 -5.65 -48.93
C THR A 35 2.83 -6.83 -48.14
N SER A 36 2.77 -8.06 -48.65
CA SER A 36 3.38 -9.24 -48.00
C SER A 36 4.90 -9.11 -47.80
N ALA A 37 5.56 -8.11 -48.40
CA ALA A 37 6.96 -7.76 -48.15
C ALA A 37 7.18 -6.89 -46.90
N SER A 38 6.11 -6.45 -46.23
CA SER A 38 6.16 -5.67 -44.97
C SER A 38 6.00 -6.53 -43.71
N SER A 39 6.30 -7.83 -43.80
CA SER A 39 6.47 -8.68 -42.61
C SER A 39 7.62 -8.15 -41.75
N GLU A 40 7.39 -8.07 -40.45
CA GLU A 40 8.42 -7.69 -39.48
C GLU A 40 8.88 -8.93 -38.71
N MET A 41 10.15 -8.92 -38.28
CA MET A 41 10.76 -10.04 -37.57
C MET A 41 11.33 -9.60 -36.23
N LEU A 42 10.91 -10.28 -35.17
CA LEU A 42 11.44 -10.16 -33.83
C LEU A 42 12.38 -11.34 -33.56
N ALA A 43 13.61 -11.02 -33.16
CA ALA A 43 14.64 -11.99 -32.83
C ALA A 43 14.34 -12.70 -31.51
N TRP A 44 13.74 -12.01 -30.53
CA TRP A 44 13.30 -12.65 -29.29
C TRP A 44 12.43 -11.70 -28.48
N ALA A 45 11.68 -12.28 -27.53
CA ALA A 45 11.12 -11.55 -26.41
C ALA A 45 11.18 -12.40 -25.13
N SER A 46 11.40 -11.75 -24.00
CA SER A 46 11.40 -12.37 -22.69
C SER A 46 10.83 -11.42 -21.63
N ALA A 47 10.20 -11.98 -20.61
CA ALA A 47 9.58 -11.22 -19.53
C ALA A 47 10.11 -11.67 -18.17
N GLN A 48 10.17 -10.73 -17.22
CA GLN A 48 10.51 -11.00 -15.82
C GLN A 48 9.90 -9.96 -14.88
N ILE A 49 9.77 -10.31 -13.61
CA ILE A 49 9.40 -9.40 -12.53
C ILE A 49 10.67 -8.84 -11.89
N HIS A 50 10.69 -7.55 -11.58
CA HIS A 50 11.76 -6.95 -10.77
C HIS A 50 11.23 -5.89 -9.82
N CYS A 51 11.94 -5.67 -8.71
CA CYS A 51 11.70 -4.63 -7.73
C CYS A 51 12.84 -3.61 -7.74
N GLN A 52 12.49 -2.37 -8.07
CA GLN A 52 13.39 -1.23 -8.01
C GLN A 52 13.33 -0.56 -6.65
N PHE A 53 14.49 -0.43 -6.02
CA PHE A 53 14.70 0.28 -4.78
C PHE A 53 15.35 1.64 -5.03
N HIS A 54 14.73 2.69 -4.50
CA HIS A 54 15.32 4.01 -4.46
C HIS A 54 15.44 4.47 -3.01
N ALA A 55 16.61 4.97 -2.65
CA ALA A 55 16.86 5.62 -1.38
C ALA A 55 17.08 7.12 -1.59
N SER A 56 16.53 7.93 -0.69
CA SER A 56 16.74 9.37 -0.68
C SER A 56 18.14 9.69 -0.19
N GLU A 57 18.94 10.31 -1.05
CA GLU A 57 20.34 10.64 -0.74
C GLU A 57 20.47 11.59 0.47
N SER A 58 19.44 12.39 0.76
CA SER A 58 19.43 13.35 1.87
C SER A 58 19.08 12.72 3.22
N ARG A 59 18.49 11.53 3.22
CA ARG A 59 17.92 10.88 4.42
C ARG A 59 18.48 9.50 4.72
N VAL A 60 18.98 8.80 3.70
CA VAL A 60 19.48 7.44 3.81
C VAL A 60 20.95 7.39 3.38
N ALA A 61 21.77 6.79 4.22
CA ALA A 61 23.19 6.53 4.00
C ALA A 61 23.36 5.04 3.71
N LEU A 62 23.29 4.66 2.44
CA LEU A 62 23.59 3.29 2.04
C LEU A 62 25.10 3.07 2.03
N PRO A 63 25.58 1.87 2.42
CA PRO A 63 26.98 1.52 2.21
C PRO A 63 27.32 1.70 0.74
N ALA A 64 28.50 2.24 0.45
CA ALA A 64 28.98 2.34 -0.91
C ALA A 64 29.08 0.92 -1.48
N GLN A 65 28.06 0.51 -2.24
CA GLN A 65 28.21 -0.63 -3.14
C GLN A 65 29.25 -0.16 -4.16
N GLY A 66 30.49 -0.62 -4.00
CA GLY A 66 31.59 -0.31 -4.91
C GLY A 66 31.09 -0.48 -6.33
N ASN A 67 31.28 0.55 -7.17
CA ASN A 67 30.83 0.67 -8.54
C ASN A 67 30.35 -0.66 -9.15
N LYS A 68 29.09 -1.00 -8.87
CA LYS A 68 28.20 -1.40 -9.95
C LYS A 68 27.69 -0.08 -10.53
N GLN A 69 28.55 0.85 -10.98
CA GLN A 69 28.54 1.14 -12.42
C GLN A 69 27.93 -0.06 -13.11
N ASP A 70 26.74 0.14 -13.69
CA ASP A 70 26.25 -0.71 -14.76
C ASP A 70 27.49 -1.27 -15.43
N VAL A 71 27.82 -2.54 -15.13
CA VAL A 71 28.82 -3.23 -15.93
C VAL A 71 28.08 -3.23 -17.23
N GLN A 72 28.47 -2.27 -18.06
CA GLN A 72 28.08 -2.08 -19.40
C GLN A 72 28.34 -3.45 -19.98
N ALA A 73 27.30 -4.27 -19.99
CA ALA A 73 27.30 -5.46 -20.77
C ALA A 73 27.34 -4.89 -22.17
N GLU A 74 28.56 -4.75 -22.70
CA GLU A 74 28.85 -4.54 -24.12
C GLU A 74 28.18 -5.64 -24.98
N SER A 75 27.54 -6.64 -24.34
CA SER A 75 26.61 -7.57 -24.94
C SER A 75 25.22 -6.94 -25.12
N ASP A 76 24.95 -6.46 -26.33
CA ASP A 76 23.66 -5.93 -26.80
C ASP A 76 22.49 -6.94 -26.79
N THR A 77 22.71 -8.18 -26.35
CA THR A 77 21.77 -9.31 -26.45
C THR A 77 21.17 -9.78 -25.13
N VAL A 78 21.69 -9.33 -23.97
CA VAL A 78 21.18 -9.77 -22.66
C VAL A 78 20.07 -8.85 -22.17
N LEU A 79 18.95 -9.45 -21.72
CA LEU A 79 17.88 -8.71 -21.06
C LEU A 79 18.34 -8.24 -19.67
N ILE A 80 18.50 -6.93 -19.50
CA ILE A 80 18.71 -6.29 -18.20
C ILE A 80 17.43 -5.50 -17.86
N PRO A 81 16.61 -5.97 -16.90
CA PRO A 81 15.27 -5.39 -16.65
C PRO A 81 15.36 -3.96 -16.12
N SER A 82 16.38 -3.70 -15.31
CA SER A 82 16.69 -2.42 -14.70
C SER A 82 17.39 -1.42 -15.61
N ARG A 83 17.73 -1.79 -16.87
CA ARG A 83 18.52 -0.95 -17.78
C ARG A 83 17.87 0.42 -17.99
N GLY A 84 18.62 1.48 -17.66
CA GLY A 84 18.16 2.87 -17.79
C GLY A 84 17.22 3.34 -16.67
N GLU A 85 17.02 2.56 -15.62
CA GLU A 85 16.32 2.99 -14.41
C GLU A 85 17.30 3.52 -13.37
N ARG A 86 16.88 4.54 -12.61
CA ARG A 86 17.62 4.98 -11.43
C ARG A 86 17.37 4.02 -10.27
N GLY A 87 18.26 3.97 -9.29
CA GLY A 87 18.10 3.13 -8.11
C GLY A 87 18.82 1.78 -8.23
N GLN A 88 18.56 0.89 -7.29
CA GLN A 88 19.14 -0.45 -7.21
C GLN A 88 18.07 -1.49 -7.51
N CYS A 89 18.39 -2.48 -8.34
CA CYS A 89 17.56 -3.67 -8.48
C CYS A 89 17.73 -4.51 -7.20
N MET A 90 16.70 -4.48 -6.35
CA MET A 90 16.75 -5.19 -5.06
C MET A 90 16.40 -6.67 -5.24
N LEU A 91 15.55 -6.96 -6.22
CA LEU A 91 15.03 -8.30 -6.47
C LEU A 91 14.63 -8.44 -7.94
N ASP A 92 14.89 -9.59 -8.54
CA ASP A 92 14.41 -9.98 -9.86
C ASP A 92 14.11 -11.48 -9.93
N THR A 93 13.14 -11.86 -10.76
CA THR A 93 12.85 -13.26 -11.08
C THR A 93 13.67 -13.68 -12.30
N PRO A 94 13.98 -14.99 -12.47
CA PRO A 94 14.60 -15.47 -13.70
C PRO A 94 13.78 -15.09 -14.95
N PRO A 95 14.41 -14.64 -16.05
CA PRO A 95 13.69 -14.27 -17.26
C PRO A 95 13.08 -15.48 -17.96
N LYS A 96 11.80 -15.37 -18.31
CA LYS A 96 11.07 -16.37 -19.12
C LYS A 96 11.02 -15.92 -20.57
N ILE A 97 11.51 -16.78 -21.46
CA ILE A 97 11.49 -16.54 -22.91
C ILE A 97 10.08 -16.75 -23.44
N LEU A 98 9.55 -15.77 -24.17
CA LEU A 98 8.24 -15.85 -24.83
C LEU A 98 8.38 -16.49 -26.22
N PHE A 99 9.42 -16.10 -26.97
CA PHE A 99 9.79 -16.69 -28.25
C PHE A 99 11.24 -16.30 -28.61
N CYS A 100 11.85 -17.08 -29.52
CA CYS A 100 13.21 -16.85 -30.04
C CYS A 100 13.24 -16.51 -31.53
N ASP A 101 12.10 -16.47 -32.21
CA ASP A 101 11.96 -15.97 -33.58
C ASP A 101 10.46 -15.82 -33.85
N LEU A 102 10.02 -14.60 -34.16
CA LEU A 102 8.62 -14.33 -34.50
C LEU A 102 8.56 -13.45 -35.73
N ARG A 103 7.94 -13.99 -36.79
CA ARG A 103 7.53 -13.25 -37.97
C ARG A 103 6.06 -12.87 -37.83
N LEU A 104 5.73 -11.62 -38.12
CA LEU A 104 4.35 -11.13 -38.16
C LEU A 104 4.09 -10.46 -39.51
N ASP A 105 3.09 -10.95 -40.23
CA ASP A 105 2.60 -10.32 -41.46
C ASP A 105 1.76 -9.06 -41.15
N PRO A 106 1.57 -8.14 -42.11
CA PRO A 106 0.78 -6.93 -41.87
C PRO A 106 -0.65 -7.25 -41.42
N GLY A 107 -1.06 -6.66 -40.30
CA GLY A 107 -2.34 -6.92 -39.62
C GLY A 107 -2.33 -8.15 -38.70
N GLU A 108 -1.27 -8.94 -38.69
CA GLU A 108 -1.15 -10.10 -37.80
C GLU A 108 -0.82 -9.65 -36.37
N SER A 109 -1.47 -10.30 -35.41
CA SER A 109 -1.16 -10.17 -34.00
C SER A 109 -1.00 -11.54 -33.36
N LYS A 110 -0.06 -11.64 -32.42
CA LYS A 110 0.18 -12.85 -31.65
C LYS A 110 0.29 -12.53 -30.17
N THR A 111 -0.47 -13.25 -29.36
CA THR A 111 -0.53 -13.07 -27.91
C THR A 111 0.13 -14.23 -27.18
N TYR A 112 0.92 -13.91 -26.17
CA TYR A 112 1.58 -14.86 -25.26
C TYR A 112 1.12 -14.59 -23.83
N SER A 113 0.89 -15.64 -23.04
CA SER A 113 0.62 -15.50 -21.59
C SER A 113 1.93 -15.69 -20.81
N TYR A 114 2.29 -14.68 -20.02
CA TYR A 114 3.38 -14.73 -19.05
C TYR A 114 2.79 -14.96 -17.66
N SER A 115 3.20 -16.03 -17.00
CA SER A 115 2.78 -16.37 -15.64
C SER A 115 3.99 -16.51 -14.73
N GLU A 116 4.02 -15.77 -13.62
CA GLU A 116 5.09 -15.83 -12.62
C GLU A 116 4.58 -15.56 -11.21
N VAL A 117 5.15 -16.24 -10.22
CA VAL A 117 4.83 -16.03 -8.80
C VAL A 117 5.47 -14.73 -8.32
N VAL A 118 4.68 -13.86 -7.69
CA VAL A 118 5.20 -12.63 -7.07
C VAL A 118 6.14 -13.00 -5.91
N PRO A 119 7.40 -12.52 -5.91
CA PRO A 119 8.39 -12.88 -4.90
C PRO A 119 7.96 -12.53 -3.47
N THR A 120 8.21 -13.45 -2.53
CA THR A 120 7.77 -13.35 -1.11
C THR A 120 8.83 -12.77 -0.17
N ASP A 121 10.07 -12.78 -0.59
CA ASP A 121 11.26 -12.28 0.10
C ASP A 121 11.43 -10.75 -0.05
N GLY A 122 10.71 -10.13 -0.98
CA GLY A 122 10.76 -8.70 -1.21
C GLY A 122 9.83 -7.85 -0.30
N PRO A 123 10.10 -6.54 -0.18
CA PRO A 123 9.25 -5.61 0.56
C PRO A 123 7.93 -5.31 -0.15
N PRO A 124 6.90 -4.79 0.55
CA PRO A 124 5.72 -4.29 -0.14
C PRO A 124 6.04 -3.08 -1.02
N SER A 125 5.22 -2.86 -2.05
CA SER A 125 5.29 -1.64 -2.85
C SER A 125 4.97 -0.42 -2.00
N PHE A 126 5.92 0.50 -1.91
CA PHE A 126 5.85 1.67 -1.03
C PHE A 126 6.51 2.88 -1.67
N ARG A 127 5.96 4.07 -1.40
CA ARG A 127 6.53 5.35 -1.84
C ARG A 127 6.53 6.32 -0.66
N GLY A 128 7.63 6.28 0.10
CA GLY A 128 7.88 7.17 1.23
C GLY A 128 8.70 8.38 0.85
N GLN A 129 9.14 9.09 1.89
CA GLN A 129 10.05 10.24 1.80
C GLN A 129 11.52 9.80 1.84
N SER A 130 11.81 8.68 2.50
CA SER A 130 13.18 8.16 2.66
C SER A 130 13.47 7.07 1.63
N VAL A 131 12.50 6.19 1.34
CA VAL A 131 12.67 5.12 0.35
C VAL A 131 11.46 4.93 -0.57
N LYS A 132 11.68 4.24 -1.68
CA LYS A 132 10.65 3.82 -2.63
C LYS A 132 10.96 2.42 -3.16
N TYR A 133 9.98 1.52 -3.10
CA TYR A 133 10.02 0.17 -3.68
C TYR A 133 8.97 0.07 -4.80
N VAL A 134 9.39 -0.25 -6.01
CA VAL A 134 8.51 -0.28 -7.20
C VAL A 134 8.66 -1.61 -7.93
N TYR A 135 7.56 -2.36 -8.02
CA TYR A 135 7.50 -3.61 -8.76
C TYR A 135 7.03 -3.39 -10.19
N LYS A 136 7.67 -4.08 -11.13
CA LYS A 136 7.33 -4.02 -12.55
C LYS A 136 7.49 -5.38 -13.20
N VAL A 137 6.61 -5.69 -14.14
CA VAL A 137 6.87 -6.71 -15.16
C VAL A 137 7.61 -6.01 -16.30
N THR A 138 8.80 -6.49 -16.64
CA THR A 138 9.58 -5.96 -17.76
C THR A 138 9.63 -6.97 -18.89
N ILE A 139 9.11 -6.56 -20.04
CA ILE A 139 9.19 -7.31 -21.29
C ILE A 139 10.31 -6.70 -22.11
N GLY A 140 11.39 -7.46 -22.27
CA GLY A 140 12.44 -7.15 -23.23
C GLY A 140 12.13 -7.79 -24.57
N CYS A 141 12.31 -7.03 -25.63
CA CYS A 141 12.14 -7.54 -26.99
C CYS A 141 13.17 -6.90 -27.92
N GLN A 142 13.59 -7.67 -28.92
CA GLN A 142 14.54 -7.23 -29.93
C GLN A 142 13.98 -7.48 -31.31
N ARG A 143 13.85 -6.41 -32.10
CA ARG A 143 13.62 -6.51 -33.55
C ARG A 143 14.95 -6.83 -34.24
N VAL A 144 14.93 -7.65 -35.29
CA VAL A 144 16.15 -7.99 -36.02
C VAL A 144 16.87 -6.71 -36.47
N ASN A 145 18.19 -6.67 -36.28
CA ASN A 145 19.05 -5.50 -36.57
C ASN A 145 18.66 -4.21 -35.82
N SER A 146 18.01 -4.31 -34.66
CA SER A 146 17.63 -3.16 -33.83
C SER A 146 18.07 -3.36 -32.36
N PRO A 147 18.22 -2.26 -31.60
CA PRO A 147 18.51 -2.36 -30.17
C PRO A 147 17.32 -2.95 -29.40
N ILE A 148 17.61 -3.54 -28.23
CA ILE A 148 16.58 -4.03 -27.30
C ILE A 148 15.70 -2.87 -26.85
N LYS A 149 14.38 -3.07 -26.88
CA LYS A 149 13.39 -2.18 -26.27
C LYS A 149 12.74 -2.88 -25.08
N LEU A 150 12.45 -2.10 -24.03
CA LEU A 150 11.89 -2.58 -22.77
C LEU A 150 10.52 -1.96 -22.54
N LEU A 151 9.49 -2.80 -22.49
CA LEU A 151 8.16 -2.44 -22.02
C LEU A 151 8.06 -2.75 -20.52
N ARG A 152 7.55 -1.81 -19.72
CA ARG A 152 7.45 -1.97 -18.27
C ARG A 152 6.02 -1.77 -17.81
N VAL A 153 5.46 -2.76 -17.15
CA VAL A 153 4.11 -2.70 -16.57
C VAL A 153 4.24 -2.64 -15.04
N PRO A 154 4.06 -1.46 -14.42
CA PRO A 154 4.12 -1.35 -12.97
C PRO A 154 2.91 -2.01 -12.31
N PHE A 155 3.16 -2.67 -11.19
CA PHE A 155 2.12 -3.24 -10.34
C PHE A 155 2.49 -3.04 -8.88
N ARG A 156 1.52 -3.25 -7.99
CA ARG A 156 1.64 -3.02 -6.57
C ARG A 156 1.62 -4.35 -5.84
N VAL A 157 2.61 -4.57 -4.99
CA VAL A 157 2.73 -5.74 -4.13
C VAL A 157 2.32 -5.37 -2.71
N LEU A 158 1.43 -6.17 -2.13
CA LEU A 158 1.09 -6.18 -0.71
C LEU A 158 1.79 -7.37 -0.06
N VAL A 159 2.27 -7.18 1.18
CA VAL A 159 2.96 -8.25 1.92
C VAL A 159 2.25 -8.47 3.25
N LEU A 160 2.01 -9.73 3.59
CA LEU A 160 1.48 -10.17 4.87
C LEU A 160 2.64 -10.62 5.77
N HIS A 161 3.02 -9.78 6.73
CA HIS A 161 4.08 -10.11 7.68
C HIS A 161 3.54 -10.71 8.98
N GLY A 162 4.20 -11.77 9.46
CA GLY A 162 4.21 -12.14 10.88
C GLY A 162 2.87 -12.52 11.49
N MET A 163 2.07 -13.32 10.77
CA MET A 163 0.87 -13.90 11.37
C MET A 163 1.25 -15.10 12.23
N PRO A 164 0.70 -15.24 13.46
CA PRO A 164 0.80 -16.50 14.19
C PRO A 164 0.24 -17.61 13.30
N GLU A 165 0.99 -18.70 13.16
CA GLU A 165 0.37 -19.93 12.68
C GLU A 165 -0.87 -20.22 13.55
N PRO A 166 -1.97 -20.68 12.94
CA PRO A 166 -3.15 -21.01 13.71
C PRO A 166 -2.74 -22.00 14.81
N PRO A 167 -3.25 -21.86 16.04
CA PRO A 167 -2.88 -22.73 17.16
C PRO A 167 -3.28 -24.20 16.96
N PHE A 168 -3.95 -24.51 15.85
CA PHE A 168 -4.29 -25.86 15.44
C PHE A 168 -3.55 -26.16 14.14
N PRO A 169 -2.77 -27.25 14.05
CA PRO A 169 -2.58 -27.87 12.76
C PRO A 169 -4.00 -28.20 12.26
N GLN A 170 -4.41 -27.58 11.15
CA GLN A 170 -5.48 -28.19 10.36
C GLN A 170 -4.86 -29.47 9.79
N ASP A 171 -4.78 -30.51 10.63
CA ASP A 171 -4.73 -31.89 10.16
C ASP A 171 -5.78 -32.00 9.06
N GLU A 172 -5.34 -32.45 7.88
CA GLU A 172 -6.15 -32.68 6.67
C GLU A 172 -7.61 -32.33 6.88
N GLU A 173 -8.02 -31.11 6.53
CA GLU A 173 -9.44 -30.78 6.53
C GLU A 173 -10.13 -31.79 5.63
N VAL A 174 -10.80 -32.75 6.26
CA VAL A 174 -11.87 -33.57 5.70
C VAL A 174 -13.02 -32.61 5.41
N ALA A 175 -12.80 -31.69 4.48
CA ALA A 175 -13.89 -31.00 3.83
C ALA A 175 -14.73 -32.10 3.18
N PRO A 176 -16.06 -32.12 3.36
CA PRO A 176 -16.88 -33.07 2.62
C PRO A 176 -16.61 -32.82 1.15
N SER A 177 -15.91 -33.76 0.50
CA SER A 177 -15.57 -33.69 -0.92
C SER A 177 -16.89 -33.62 -1.67
N ASN A 178 -17.25 -32.40 -2.07
CA ASN A 178 -18.51 -32.11 -2.70
C ASN A 178 -18.51 -32.80 -4.06
N PRO A 179 -19.31 -33.86 -4.27
CA PRO A 179 -19.22 -34.70 -5.47
C PRO A 179 -19.70 -34.01 -6.75
N PHE A 180 -20.10 -32.73 -6.67
CA PHE A 180 -20.54 -31.90 -7.78
C PHE A 180 -19.50 -30.86 -8.24
N LEU A 181 -18.34 -30.76 -7.57
CA LEU A 181 -17.25 -29.86 -7.97
C LEU A 181 -16.10 -30.67 -8.56
N GLU A 182 -15.93 -30.59 -9.88
CA GLU A 182 -14.78 -31.19 -10.57
C GLU A 182 -13.47 -30.62 -10.01
N GLU A 183 -12.53 -31.50 -9.69
CA GLU A 183 -11.24 -31.12 -9.15
C GLU A 183 -10.27 -30.74 -10.26
N GLU A 184 -10.24 -29.46 -10.65
CA GLU A 184 -9.17 -28.96 -11.53
C GLU A 184 -7.84 -28.90 -10.75
N GLU A 185 -7.03 -29.94 -10.92
CA GLU A 185 -5.79 -30.19 -10.16
C GLU A 185 -4.64 -29.18 -10.41
N GLY A 186 -4.78 -28.26 -11.38
CA GLY A 186 -3.70 -27.34 -11.78
C GLY A 186 -3.73 -25.94 -11.15
N GLY A 187 -4.92 -25.36 -10.92
CA GLY A 187 -5.08 -23.97 -10.47
C GLY A 187 -5.42 -23.77 -8.99
N ARG A 188 -5.62 -24.86 -8.24
CA ARG A 188 -6.12 -24.83 -6.85
C ARG A 188 -5.10 -24.38 -5.81
N LYS A 189 -3.79 -24.52 -6.05
CA LYS A 189 -2.78 -24.21 -5.00
C LYS A 189 -2.66 -22.71 -4.74
N ASP A 190 -2.72 -21.87 -5.77
CA ASP A 190 -2.51 -20.42 -5.65
C ASP A 190 -3.76 -19.70 -5.12
N THR A 191 -4.94 -20.15 -5.55
CA THR A 191 -6.20 -19.67 -4.98
C THR A 191 -6.29 -20.02 -3.49
N ARG A 192 -5.83 -21.21 -3.10
CA ARG A 192 -5.85 -21.67 -1.69
C ARG A 192 -4.88 -20.90 -0.80
N THR A 193 -3.72 -20.47 -1.29
CA THR A 193 -2.79 -19.63 -0.49
C THR A 193 -3.35 -18.23 -0.26
N LEU A 194 -3.95 -17.62 -1.29
CA LEU A 194 -4.64 -16.34 -1.18
C LEU A 194 -5.85 -16.42 -0.26
N GLU A 195 -6.72 -17.43 -0.43
CA GLU A 195 -7.90 -17.65 0.42
C GLU A 195 -7.51 -17.79 1.88
N ARG A 196 -6.52 -18.65 2.19
CA ARG A 196 -6.00 -18.82 3.56
C ARG A 196 -5.45 -17.52 4.13
N ALA A 197 -4.76 -16.72 3.32
CA ALA A 197 -4.26 -15.41 3.73
C ALA A 197 -5.41 -14.42 4.05
N LEU A 198 -6.49 -14.44 3.26
CA LEU A 198 -7.68 -13.62 3.49
C LEU A 198 -8.47 -14.08 4.73
N ASP A 199 -8.60 -15.39 4.95
CA ASP A 199 -9.23 -15.95 6.14
C ASP A 199 -8.48 -15.54 7.40
N MET A 200 -7.14 -15.62 7.37
CA MET A 200 -6.28 -15.16 8.46
C MET A 200 -6.44 -13.67 8.76
N LEU A 201 -6.50 -12.84 7.72
CA LEU A 201 -6.79 -11.42 7.86
C LEU A 201 -8.15 -11.20 8.54
N MET A 202 -9.19 -11.92 8.10
CA MET A 202 -10.54 -11.82 8.66
C MET A 202 -10.59 -12.24 10.13
N ILE A 203 -9.95 -13.36 10.50
CA ILE A 203 -9.86 -13.83 11.89
C ILE A 203 -9.15 -12.79 12.78
N THR A 204 -8.14 -12.13 12.25
CA THR A 204 -7.30 -11.19 13.02
C THR A 204 -7.98 -9.84 13.21
N THR A 205 -8.64 -9.29 12.19
CA THR A 205 -9.28 -7.97 12.26
C THR A 205 -10.71 -7.99 12.81
N SER A 206 -11.32 -9.18 12.95
CA SER A 206 -12.68 -9.35 13.48
C SER A 206 -12.76 -9.32 15.01
N ARG A 207 -11.66 -9.62 15.72
CA ARG A 207 -11.63 -9.60 17.18
C ARG A 207 -11.82 -8.18 17.70
N ARG A 208 -12.87 -7.97 18.51
CA ARG A 208 -13.19 -6.68 19.13
C ARG A 208 -13.05 -6.80 20.64
N VAL A 209 -12.13 -6.03 21.21
CA VAL A 209 -11.91 -5.93 22.65
C VAL A 209 -11.86 -4.44 23.00
N PRO A 210 -12.70 -3.95 23.91
CA PRO A 210 -12.69 -2.55 24.29
C PRO A 210 -11.38 -2.21 25.03
N HIS A 211 -10.61 -1.28 24.47
CA HIS A 211 -9.44 -0.68 25.08
C HIS A 211 -9.82 0.70 25.59
N LEU A 212 -9.82 0.87 26.91
CA LEU A 212 -10.17 2.12 27.58
C LEU A 212 -8.89 2.84 28.04
N PHE A 213 -8.82 4.13 27.73
CA PHE A 213 -7.72 5.02 28.09
C PHE A 213 -8.26 6.23 28.83
N ASN A 214 -7.62 6.60 29.94
CA ASN A 214 -7.91 7.85 30.64
C ASN A 214 -7.01 8.95 30.06
N ILE A 215 -7.61 9.91 29.37
CA ILE A 215 -6.91 11.09 28.85
C ILE A 215 -6.85 12.12 29.97
N THR A 216 -5.63 12.45 30.38
CA THR A 216 -5.35 13.37 31.49
C THR A 216 -4.42 14.48 31.03
N ASN A 217 -4.61 15.66 31.58
CA ASN A 217 -3.72 16.81 31.46
C ASN A 217 -3.09 17.08 32.84
N THR A 218 -2.10 17.97 32.93
CA THR A 218 -1.42 18.37 34.17
C THR A 218 -2.39 18.83 35.27
N ARG A 219 -3.57 19.33 34.90
CA ARG A 219 -4.61 19.79 35.84
C ARG A 219 -5.61 18.72 36.28
N GLY A 220 -5.66 17.55 35.64
CA GLY A 220 -6.73 16.57 35.89
C GLY A 220 -7.20 15.81 34.66
N LYS A 221 -8.33 15.11 34.80
CA LYS A 221 -8.86 14.24 33.74
C LYS A 221 -9.64 15.05 32.71
N VAL A 222 -9.40 14.78 31.43
CA VAL A 222 -10.07 15.44 30.30
C VAL A 222 -11.20 14.57 29.77
N ALA A 223 -10.91 13.31 29.45
CA ALA A 223 -11.88 12.39 28.85
C ALA A 223 -11.49 10.93 29.09
N LYS A 224 -12.45 10.02 28.94
CA LYS A 224 -12.18 8.60 28.69
C LYS A 224 -12.27 8.35 27.19
N PHE A 225 -11.24 7.72 26.62
CA PHE A 225 -11.23 7.27 25.24
C PHE A 225 -11.43 5.75 25.19
N CYS A 226 -12.26 5.27 24.27
CA CYS A 226 -12.49 3.86 24.03
C CYS A 226 -12.33 3.52 22.54
N ILE A 227 -11.62 2.43 22.26
CA ILE A 227 -11.47 1.86 20.92
C ILE A 227 -11.60 0.35 20.99
N PHE A 228 -12.29 -0.27 20.03
CA PHE A 228 -12.60 -1.71 20.08
C PHE A 228 -11.57 -2.61 19.41
N LYS A 229 -10.59 -2.05 18.69
CA LYS A 229 -9.49 -2.80 18.10
C LYS A 229 -8.29 -1.89 17.85
N THR A 230 -7.11 -2.47 17.79
CA THR A 230 -5.86 -1.76 17.45
C THR A 230 -5.22 -2.29 16.17
N VAL A 231 -5.86 -3.28 15.54
CA VAL A 231 -5.45 -3.89 14.28
C VAL A 231 -6.58 -3.70 13.27
N TYR A 232 -6.27 -3.04 12.16
CA TYR A 232 -7.19 -2.67 11.10
C TYR A 232 -6.65 -3.18 9.76
N ARG A 233 -7.52 -3.43 8.79
CA ARG A 233 -7.12 -3.68 7.38
C ARG A 233 -7.36 -2.43 6.54
N LEU A 234 -6.66 -2.34 5.40
CA LEU A 234 -6.94 -1.30 4.41
C LEU A 234 -8.44 -1.31 4.01
N GLY A 235 -9.05 -0.13 3.99
CA GLY A 235 -10.47 0.07 3.68
C GLY A 235 -11.42 -0.10 4.87
N GLU A 236 -10.94 -0.40 6.07
CA GLU A 236 -11.77 -0.36 7.28
C GLU A 236 -11.86 1.04 7.89
N ASP A 237 -12.93 1.26 8.64
CA ASP A 237 -13.11 2.47 9.44
C ASP A 237 -12.61 2.27 10.87
N ILE A 238 -11.81 3.23 11.33
CA ILE A 238 -11.37 3.35 12.72
C ILE A 238 -12.41 4.17 13.47
N ILE A 239 -13.15 3.50 14.36
CA ILE A 239 -14.15 4.13 15.20
C ILE A 239 -13.63 4.18 16.63
N GLY A 240 -13.65 5.38 17.21
CA GLY A 240 -13.32 5.61 18.61
C GLY A 240 -14.36 6.50 19.26
N THR A 241 -14.57 6.31 20.57
CA THR A 241 -15.54 7.09 21.35
C THR A 241 -14.87 7.80 22.50
N PHE A 242 -15.39 8.98 22.83
CA PHE A 242 -14.97 9.80 23.95
C PHE A 242 -16.13 9.99 24.92
N THR A 243 -15.84 9.88 26.22
CA THR A 243 -16.75 10.23 27.30
C THR A 243 -16.12 11.35 28.11
N PHE A 244 -16.75 12.52 28.07
CA PHE A 244 -16.33 13.73 28.78
C PHE A 244 -17.09 13.94 30.10
N SER A 245 -18.17 13.18 30.34
CA SER A 245 -19.01 13.28 31.54
C SER A 245 -18.25 13.15 32.86
N GLU A 246 -17.11 12.46 32.86
CA GLU A 246 -16.28 12.24 34.03
C GLU A 246 -14.93 13.00 33.96
N GLY A 247 -14.85 14.03 33.13
CA GLY A 247 -13.69 14.91 33.01
C GLY A 247 -13.77 16.08 33.98
N ASP A 248 -12.67 16.37 34.67
CA ASP A 248 -12.52 17.55 35.53
C ASP A 248 -12.26 18.81 34.69
N ILE A 249 -11.68 18.64 33.50
CA ILE A 249 -11.27 19.74 32.62
C ILE A 249 -12.19 19.81 31.40
N PRO A 250 -12.79 20.97 31.09
CA PRO A 250 -13.59 21.15 29.88
C PRO A 250 -12.72 21.01 28.62
N CYS A 251 -13.06 20.03 27.79
CA CYS A 251 -12.48 19.89 26.46
C CYS A 251 -13.28 20.74 25.47
N LEU A 252 -12.63 21.72 24.84
CA LEU A 252 -13.25 22.61 23.86
C LEU A 252 -13.36 21.95 22.49
N GLN A 253 -12.27 21.31 22.08
CA GLN A 253 -12.12 20.72 20.78
C GLN A 253 -11.12 19.56 20.84
N TYR A 254 -11.34 18.56 20.01
CA TYR A 254 -10.35 17.52 19.78
C TYR A 254 -10.17 17.27 18.28
N SER A 255 -8.98 16.82 17.91
CA SER A 255 -8.67 16.35 16.56
C SER A 255 -8.00 14.98 16.62
N VAL A 256 -8.35 14.12 15.67
CA VAL A 256 -7.75 12.79 15.52
C VAL A 256 -7.27 12.66 14.10
N SER A 257 -6.01 12.30 13.91
CA SER A 257 -5.44 12.06 12.59
C SER A 257 -4.81 10.69 12.48
N LEU A 258 -5.08 10.02 11.36
CA LEU A 258 -4.42 8.77 11.01
C LEU A 258 -3.07 9.10 10.37
N GLN A 259 -1.98 8.65 10.97
CA GLN A 259 -0.62 8.98 10.54
C GLN A 259 0.21 7.72 10.30
N SER A 260 1.05 7.76 9.26
CA SER A 260 2.10 6.77 9.03
C SER A 260 3.47 7.38 9.35
N GLU A 261 4.30 6.61 10.04
CA GLU A 261 5.64 6.97 10.49
C GLU A 261 6.66 6.13 9.75
N GLU A 262 7.46 6.76 8.89
CA GLU A 262 8.59 6.14 8.20
C GLU A 262 9.88 6.49 8.96
N GLU A 263 10.44 5.47 9.61
CA GLU A 263 11.66 5.52 10.40
C GLU A 263 12.79 4.83 9.63
N VAL A 264 13.93 5.51 9.49
CA VAL A 264 15.15 4.93 8.91
C VAL A 264 15.96 4.32 10.05
N HIS A 265 16.38 3.06 9.92
CA HIS A 265 17.19 2.39 10.93
C HIS A 265 18.50 3.15 11.17
N GLU A 266 18.94 3.22 12.44
CA GLU A 266 20.07 4.05 12.87
C GLU A 266 21.35 3.86 12.03
N GLN A 267 21.64 2.61 11.66
CA GLN A 267 22.80 2.24 10.83
C GLN A 267 22.79 2.86 9.42
N TYR A 268 21.62 3.23 8.90
CA TYR A 268 21.43 3.83 7.57
C TYR A 268 20.97 5.29 7.65
N GLN A 269 20.92 5.89 8.85
CA GLN A 269 20.58 7.31 8.98
C GLN A 269 21.71 8.19 8.46
N ARG A 270 21.36 9.25 7.72
CA ARG A 270 22.35 10.24 7.27
C ARG A 270 22.87 11.12 8.41
N ARG A 271 22.03 11.38 9.41
CA ARG A 271 22.34 12.23 10.55
C ARG A 271 21.90 11.51 11.84
N PRO A 272 22.72 11.51 12.89
CA PRO A 272 22.30 10.97 14.18
C PRO A 272 21.08 11.76 14.70
N GLY A 273 20.06 11.05 15.18
CA GLY A 273 18.82 11.66 15.66
C GLY A 273 17.93 12.24 14.55
N GLN A 274 18.03 11.70 13.33
CA GLN A 274 17.18 12.12 12.22
C GLN A 274 15.70 11.91 12.56
N ALA A 275 14.89 12.96 12.42
CA ALA A 275 13.47 12.91 12.74
C ALA A 275 12.72 11.91 11.84
N VAL A 276 11.81 11.16 12.45
CA VAL A 276 10.89 10.23 11.79
C VAL A 276 10.00 11.01 10.80
N SER A 277 9.75 10.41 9.64
CA SER A 277 8.93 11.04 8.61
C SER A 277 7.47 10.70 8.85
N VAL A 278 6.66 11.72 9.14
CA VAL A 278 5.23 11.53 9.43
C VAL A 278 4.40 11.99 8.24
N THR A 279 3.46 11.16 7.80
CA THR A 279 2.48 11.49 6.74
C THR A 279 1.07 11.28 7.27
N GLY A 280 0.19 12.27 7.12
CA GLY A 280 -1.23 12.18 7.50
C GLY A 280 -2.10 11.66 6.36
N HIS A 281 -3.06 10.79 6.68
CA HIS A 281 -3.93 10.10 5.72
C HIS A 281 -5.42 10.45 5.87
N GLY A 282 -5.77 11.17 6.92
CA GLY A 282 -7.12 11.63 7.23
C GLY A 282 -7.14 12.33 8.59
N ARG A 283 -8.07 13.27 8.79
CA ARG A 283 -8.25 14.00 10.04
C ARG A 283 -9.74 14.20 10.34
N HIS A 284 -10.13 13.89 11.57
CA HIS A 284 -11.41 14.24 12.18
C HIS A 284 -11.19 15.38 13.15
N LEU A 285 -12.13 16.33 13.20
CA LEU A 285 -12.05 17.51 14.04
C LEU A 285 -13.46 17.82 14.56
N GLU A 286 -13.59 17.98 15.87
CA GLU A 286 -14.90 18.21 16.48
C GLU A 286 -14.78 19.10 17.71
N SER A 287 -15.70 20.06 17.81
CA SER A 287 -15.88 20.91 18.99
C SER A 287 -16.76 20.18 19.99
N CYS A 288 -16.24 19.97 21.20
CA CYS A 288 -16.85 19.10 22.21
C CYS A 288 -17.21 19.82 23.52
N LEU A 289 -17.18 21.16 23.53
CA LEU A 289 -17.61 21.95 24.70
C LEU A 289 -19.05 21.58 25.11
N HIS A 290 -19.24 21.27 26.39
CA HIS A 290 -20.52 20.83 26.99
C HIS A 290 -21.12 19.54 26.39
N THR A 291 -20.36 18.76 25.64
CA THR A 291 -20.81 17.43 25.19
C THR A 291 -20.51 16.38 26.24
N ALA A 292 -21.46 15.48 26.52
CA ALA A 292 -21.23 14.37 27.46
C ALA A 292 -20.37 13.26 26.82
N SER A 293 -20.56 13.03 25.52
CA SER A 293 -19.86 12.02 24.74
C SER A 293 -19.77 12.43 23.28
N SER A 294 -18.72 11.96 22.61
CA SER A 294 -18.50 12.18 21.18
C SER A 294 -17.87 10.93 20.56
N HIS A 295 -17.81 10.85 19.24
CA HIS A 295 -17.20 9.76 18.50
C HIS A 295 -16.58 10.27 17.20
N PHE A 296 -15.63 9.51 16.67
CA PHE A 296 -15.10 9.75 15.32
C PHE A 296 -15.12 8.47 14.50
N SER A 297 -15.10 8.63 13.18
CA SER A 297 -14.83 7.56 12.21
C SER A 297 -13.78 8.03 11.23
N LEU A 298 -12.65 7.32 11.15
CA LEU A 298 -11.56 7.61 10.22
C LEU A 298 -11.35 6.42 9.27
N PRO A 299 -11.59 6.58 7.96
CA PRO A 299 -11.35 5.50 7.00
C PRO A 299 -9.86 5.27 6.80
N VAL A 300 -9.42 4.01 6.84
CA VAL A 300 -8.07 3.62 6.43
C VAL A 300 -8.05 3.56 4.89
N PRO A 301 -7.26 4.40 4.19
CA PRO A 301 -7.28 4.41 2.74
C PRO A 301 -6.85 3.06 2.14
N LEU A 302 -7.35 2.74 0.95
CA LEU A 302 -7.01 1.49 0.25
C LEU A 302 -5.70 1.60 -0.57
N ASN A 303 -5.28 2.82 -0.91
CA ASN A 303 -4.09 3.11 -1.72
C ASN A 303 -2.79 3.18 -0.90
N VAL A 304 -2.86 3.22 0.43
CA VAL A 304 -1.69 3.36 1.32
C VAL A 304 -1.07 2.01 1.65
N THR A 305 0.22 2.01 2.00
CA THR A 305 0.95 0.77 2.30
C THR A 305 0.76 0.37 3.77
N PRO A 306 0.39 -0.89 4.06
CA PRO A 306 0.35 -1.44 5.41
C PRO A 306 1.69 -1.31 6.15
N GLY A 307 1.69 -1.51 7.47
CA GLY A 307 2.94 -1.48 8.23
C GLY A 307 3.90 -2.59 7.80
N PHE A 308 5.18 -2.26 7.64
CA PHE A 308 6.22 -3.22 7.25
C PHE A 308 7.57 -2.81 7.84
N SER A 309 8.53 -3.74 7.84
CA SER A 309 9.91 -3.47 8.25
C SER A 309 10.86 -4.14 7.28
N THR A 310 11.87 -3.40 6.82
CA THR A 310 13.03 -3.92 6.09
C THR A 310 14.30 -3.60 6.89
N ASP A 311 15.46 -4.02 6.40
CA ASP A 311 16.74 -3.69 7.03
C ASP A 311 17.01 -2.17 7.09
N ILE A 312 16.41 -1.41 6.17
CA ILE A 312 16.72 0.01 5.95
C ILE A 312 15.67 0.92 6.60
N VAL A 313 14.38 0.58 6.49
CA VAL A 313 13.29 1.39 7.04
C VAL A 313 12.20 0.55 7.69
N ALA A 314 11.50 1.15 8.64
CA ALA A 314 10.25 0.64 9.18
C ALA A 314 9.12 1.65 8.92
N LEU A 315 7.96 1.16 8.48
CA LEU A 315 6.73 1.93 8.37
C LEU A 315 5.76 1.49 9.47
N ARG A 316 5.40 2.43 10.36
CA ARG A 316 4.48 2.22 11.47
C ARG A 316 3.24 3.11 11.31
N TRP A 317 2.16 2.76 12.00
CA TRP A 317 0.91 3.50 11.95
C TRP A 317 0.48 3.94 13.36
N ARG A 318 -0.07 5.15 13.48
CA ARG A 318 -0.60 5.69 14.73
C ARG A 318 -1.83 6.55 14.51
N LEU A 319 -2.66 6.63 15.54
CA LEU A 319 -3.62 7.71 15.72
C LEU A 319 -2.97 8.81 16.53
N HIS A 320 -2.94 10.01 15.97
CA HIS A 320 -2.43 11.20 16.64
C HIS A 320 -3.61 12.08 17.05
N PHE A 321 -3.74 12.27 18.35
CA PHE A 321 -4.77 13.06 19.00
C PHE A 321 -4.20 14.41 19.42
N GLU A 322 -4.97 15.46 19.18
CA GLU A 322 -4.70 16.81 19.69
C GLU A 322 -5.95 17.27 20.44
N PHE A 323 -5.77 17.76 21.66
CA PHE A 323 -6.86 18.26 22.49
C PHE A 323 -6.64 19.73 22.78
N VAL A 324 -7.73 20.50 22.75
CA VAL A 324 -7.80 21.89 23.18
C VAL A 324 -8.68 21.92 24.42
N THR A 325 -8.10 22.31 25.55
CA THR A 325 -8.79 22.34 26.85
C THR A 325 -8.83 23.75 27.39
N ALA A 326 -9.92 24.10 28.09
CA ALA A 326 -10.01 25.38 28.77
C ALA A 326 -9.10 25.41 30.01
N ARG A 327 -8.51 26.58 30.31
CA ARG A 327 -7.77 26.80 31.56
C ARG A 327 -8.67 27.03 32.75
N GLU A 328 -9.75 27.77 32.52
CA GLU A 328 -10.76 28.08 33.51
C GLU A 328 -12.04 27.29 33.22
N PRO A 329 -12.85 26.97 34.25
CA PRO A 329 -14.15 26.37 34.04
C PRO A 329 -15.00 27.32 33.19
N VAL A 330 -15.38 26.87 32.00
CA VAL A 330 -16.38 27.60 31.20
C VAL A 330 -17.73 27.32 31.86
N GLU A 331 -18.25 28.30 32.60
CA GLU A 331 -19.54 28.15 33.26
C GLU A 331 -20.63 27.87 32.20
N PRO A 332 -21.51 26.88 32.44
CA PRO A 332 -22.62 26.65 31.56
C PRO A 332 -23.52 27.89 31.56
N PRO A 333 -24.05 28.28 30.40
CA PRO A 333 -24.92 29.44 30.30
C PRO A 333 -26.10 29.36 31.29
N THR A 334 -26.18 30.29 32.24
CA THR A 334 -27.31 30.41 33.16
C THR A 334 -28.56 30.88 32.41
N VAL A 335 -29.56 30.00 32.29
CA VAL A 335 -30.88 30.37 31.78
C VAL A 335 -31.62 31.18 32.85
N LEU A 336 -31.73 32.49 32.67
CA LEU A 336 -32.59 33.33 33.51
C LEU A 336 -34.06 32.97 33.24
N GLN A 337 -34.72 32.29 34.20
CA GLN A 337 -36.07 31.73 34.07
C GLN A 337 -37.21 32.76 33.82
N ASN A 338 -36.92 34.06 33.67
CA ASN A 338 -37.93 35.13 33.73
C ASN A 338 -37.88 36.16 32.58
N GLN A 339 -37.34 35.84 31.40
CA GLN A 339 -37.38 36.77 30.27
C GLN A 339 -38.21 36.22 29.10
N SER A 340 -39.24 36.98 28.73
CA SER A 340 -40.10 36.78 27.56
C SER A 340 -39.42 37.09 26.22
N GLU A 341 -38.10 37.35 26.23
CA GLU A 341 -37.30 37.73 25.08
C GLU A 341 -36.43 36.57 24.61
N VAL A 342 -36.29 36.43 23.29
CA VAL A 342 -35.44 35.42 22.65
C VAL A 342 -33.98 35.70 23.03
N THR A 343 -33.42 34.90 23.95
CA THR A 343 -32.00 34.96 24.30
C THR A 343 -31.17 34.35 23.17
N VAL A 344 -30.37 35.18 22.49
CA VAL A 344 -29.38 34.72 21.50
C VAL A 344 -28.08 34.41 22.23
N TRP A 345 -27.71 33.13 22.29
CA TRP A 345 -26.46 32.69 22.89
C TRP A 345 -25.30 32.99 21.93
N MET A 346 -24.29 33.72 22.41
CA MET A 346 -23.03 33.89 21.71
C MET A 346 -21.91 33.17 22.48
N GLY A 347 -21.01 32.53 21.76
CA GLY A 347 -19.81 31.95 22.36
C GLY A 347 -18.91 33.04 22.95
N ALA A 348 -18.09 32.68 23.93
CA ALA A 348 -17.10 33.61 24.49
C ALA A 348 -16.14 34.09 23.39
N GLU A 349 -15.88 35.40 23.31
CA GLU A 349 -14.99 35.99 22.30
C GLU A 349 -13.54 35.55 22.48
N ASN A 350 -13.10 35.36 23.73
CA ASN A 350 -11.78 34.88 24.08
C ASN A 350 -11.88 33.83 25.18
N VAL A 351 -11.20 32.69 25.00
CA VAL A 351 -11.08 31.62 26.00
C VAL A 351 -9.61 31.30 26.12
N ASP A 352 -9.09 31.22 27.35
CA ASP A 352 -7.70 30.82 27.56
C ASP A 352 -7.59 29.28 27.50
N VAL A 353 -6.66 28.80 26.67
CA VAL A 353 -6.60 27.39 26.25
C VAL A 353 -5.23 26.78 26.45
N ASP A 354 -5.23 25.48 26.72
CA ASP A 354 -4.04 24.64 26.60
C ASP A 354 -4.24 23.55 25.57
N THR A 355 -3.15 23.25 24.87
CA THR A 355 -3.10 22.18 23.88
C THR A 355 -2.11 21.11 24.30
N PHE A 356 -2.49 19.86 24.11
CA PHE A 356 -1.59 18.73 24.28
C PHE A 356 -1.91 17.65 23.26
N SER A 357 -0.95 16.75 23.03
CA SER A 357 -1.09 15.66 22.08
C SER A 357 -0.90 14.30 22.73
N TRP A 358 -1.53 13.30 22.13
CA TRP A 358 -1.42 11.91 22.53
C TRP A 358 -1.34 11.01 21.30
N ASN A 359 -0.56 9.94 21.36
CA ASN A 359 -0.37 9.01 20.25
C ASN A 359 -0.79 7.61 20.68
N LEU A 360 -1.62 6.96 19.87
CA LEU A 360 -1.96 5.55 20.02
C LEU A 360 -1.43 4.76 18.82
N PRO A 361 -0.43 3.88 19.00
CA PRO A 361 0.05 3.03 17.92
C PRO A 361 -1.03 2.02 17.52
N ILE A 362 -1.18 1.82 16.21
CA ILE A 362 -2.08 0.83 15.62
C ILE A 362 -1.34 0.00 14.58
N LYS A 363 -1.89 -1.16 14.22
CA LYS A 363 -1.40 -1.98 13.10
C LYS A 363 -2.38 -1.89 11.95
N VAL A 364 -1.87 -1.57 10.77
CA VAL A 364 -2.63 -1.64 9.52
C VAL A 364 -2.12 -2.82 8.72
N LEU A 365 -3.02 -3.72 8.36
CA LEU A 365 -2.79 -4.93 7.59
C LEU A 365 -3.27 -4.76 6.14
N PRO A 366 -2.74 -5.56 5.20
CA PRO A 366 -3.26 -5.65 3.83
C PRO A 366 -4.75 -6.01 3.76
N THR A 367 -5.30 -5.87 2.55
CA THR A 367 -6.67 -6.28 2.21
C THR A 367 -6.64 -7.15 0.96
N ASN A 368 -7.82 -7.57 0.48
CA ASN A 368 -7.91 -8.31 -0.77
C ASN A 368 -7.34 -7.48 -1.95
N PRO A 369 -6.37 -8.02 -2.72
CA PRO A 369 -5.79 -7.34 -3.87
C PRO A 369 -6.81 -6.85 -4.91
N ALA A 370 -7.91 -7.58 -5.10
CA ALA A 370 -9.00 -7.15 -5.97
C ALA A 370 -9.63 -5.84 -5.50
N LEU A 371 -9.84 -5.68 -4.19
CA LEU A 371 -10.37 -4.43 -3.61
C LEU A 371 -9.38 -3.27 -3.76
N ALA A 372 -8.10 -3.53 -3.51
CA ALA A 372 -7.05 -2.53 -3.66
C ALA A 372 -6.83 -2.12 -5.13
N SER A 373 -7.15 -2.99 -6.08
CA SER A 373 -7.02 -2.72 -7.52
C SER A 373 -8.00 -1.65 -8.01
N TYR A 374 -9.21 -1.54 -7.45
CA TYR A 374 -10.21 -0.52 -7.86
C TYR A 374 -9.77 0.92 -7.67
N VAL A 375 -8.80 1.16 -6.78
CA VAL A 375 -8.28 2.48 -6.42
C VAL A 375 -6.79 2.62 -6.74
N SER A 376 -6.24 1.65 -7.48
CA SER A 376 -4.87 1.72 -7.96
C SER A 376 -4.75 2.80 -9.04
N GLN A 377 -3.63 3.53 -9.01
CA GLN A 377 -3.28 4.49 -10.06
C GLN A 377 -2.68 3.82 -11.30
N PHE A 378 -2.39 2.52 -11.22
CA PHE A 378 -1.86 1.75 -12.34
C PHE A 378 -3.01 1.23 -13.18
N THR A 379 -2.89 1.34 -14.50
CA THR A 379 -3.88 0.81 -15.46
C THR A 379 -3.71 -0.69 -15.69
N GLY A 380 -2.62 -1.30 -15.19
CA GLY A 380 -2.27 -2.69 -15.46
C GLY A 380 -1.97 -2.99 -16.94
N THR A 381 -1.98 -1.97 -17.80
CA THR A 381 -1.75 -2.10 -19.24
C THR A 381 -0.76 -1.03 -19.69
N ASN A 382 0.24 -1.42 -20.48
CA ASN A 382 1.18 -0.49 -21.08
C ASN A 382 1.55 -0.97 -22.49
N SER A 383 1.96 -0.03 -23.36
CA SER A 383 2.38 -0.36 -24.71
C SER A 383 3.65 0.38 -25.14
N ILE A 384 4.34 -0.18 -26.12
CA ILE A 384 5.51 0.42 -26.76
C ILE A 384 5.52 0.06 -28.25
N ASN A 385 6.02 0.96 -29.08
CA ASN A 385 6.28 0.70 -30.48
C ASN A 385 7.77 0.38 -30.70
N ILE A 386 8.03 -0.77 -31.31
CA ILE A 386 9.37 -1.30 -31.52
C ILE A 386 9.84 -1.22 -32.98
#